data_AF-A0AAU6PH48-F1
#
_entry.id   AF-A0AAU6PH48-F1
#
_cell.length_a   1.000
_cell.length_b   1.000
_cell.length_c   1.000
_cell.angle_alpha   90.00
_cell.angle_beta   90.00
_cell.angle_gamma   90.00
#
_symmetry.space_group_name_H-M   'P 1'
#
loop_
_entity.id
_entity.type
_entity.pdbx_description
1 polymer ?
#
loop_
_entity_poly.entity_id
_entity_poly.type
_entity_poly.pdbx_seq_one_letter_code
_entity_poly.pdbx_strand_id
1 'polypeptide(L)'
;MKRKNKYYNRSRLSEAKFREVIKYFSVDLSATQIAQLTNLNLNTVNKILTLVRIRIFELSDQYQLQSAPLVGQIEVDESFLVLGASVGNAAEVPGAR
;
A
#
# COMPACT_ATOMS: atom_id res chain seq x y z
N MET A 1 -26.20 -9.34 13.29
CA MET A 1 -26.01 -8.31 12.24
C MET A 1 -24.57 -8.34 11.75
N LYS A 2 -24.33 -8.51 10.44
CA LYS A 2 -22.97 -8.46 9.87
C LYS A 2 -22.53 -6.99 9.87
N ARG A 3 -21.64 -6.59 10.77
CA ARG A 3 -21.12 -5.22 10.78
C ARG A 3 -20.43 -4.95 9.45
N LYS A 4 -20.86 -3.90 8.76
CA LYS A 4 -20.23 -3.43 7.53
C LYS A 4 -18.85 -2.86 7.91
N ASN A 5 -17.85 -3.15 7.10
CA ASN A 5 -16.52 -2.61 7.30
C ASN A 5 -16.52 -1.09 7.11
N LYS A 6 -16.25 -0.32 8.17
CA LYS A 6 -16.22 1.16 8.15
C LYS A 6 -15.15 1.72 7.21
N TYR A 7 -14.06 0.98 7.03
CA TYR A 7 -12.88 1.44 6.30
C TYR A 7 -12.90 1.01 4.84
N TYR A 8 -13.62 -0.07 4.51
CA TYR A 8 -13.62 -0.64 3.17
C TYR A 8 -15.05 -0.92 2.67
N ASN A 9 -15.62 0.11 2.05
CA ASN A 9 -17.00 0.14 1.56
C ASN A 9 -17.28 -0.95 0.53
N ARG A 10 -18.48 -1.53 0.61
CA ARG A 10 -19.00 -2.60 -0.28
C ARG A 10 -18.09 -3.84 -0.39
N SER A 11 -17.19 -4.04 0.56
CA SER A 11 -16.34 -5.22 0.58
C SER A 11 -17.00 -6.40 1.29
N ARG A 12 -16.64 -7.61 0.85
CA ARG A 12 -16.94 -8.86 1.57
C ARG A 12 -15.94 -9.13 2.71
N LEU A 13 -14.93 -8.27 2.87
CA LEU A 13 -13.86 -8.41 3.84
C LEU A 13 -14.34 -7.92 5.22
N SER A 14 -14.08 -8.72 6.26
CA SER A 14 -14.37 -8.29 7.63
C SER A 14 -13.47 -7.13 8.04
N GLU A 15 -13.97 -6.27 8.92
CA GLU A 15 -13.19 -5.15 9.46
C GLU A 15 -11.91 -5.62 10.17
N ALA A 16 -11.99 -6.73 10.92
CA ALA A 16 -10.84 -7.31 11.60
C ALA A 16 -9.73 -7.70 10.61
N LYS A 17 -10.07 -8.38 9.50
CA LYS A 17 -9.08 -8.74 8.47
C LYS A 17 -8.53 -7.53 7.73
N PHE A 18 -9.36 -6.52 7.48
CA PHE A 18 -8.86 -5.27 6.90
C PHE A 18 -7.85 -4.59 7.83
N ARG A 19 -8.14 -4.47 9.13
CA ARG A 19 -7.20 -3.90 10.11
C ARG A 19 -5.91 -4.70 10.22
N GLU A 20 -5.98 -6.02 10.08
CA GLU A 20 -4.81 -6.89 10.05
C GLU A 20 -3.91 -6.60 8.83
N VAL A 21 -4.50 -6.43 7.64
CA VAL A 21 -3.77 -5.99 6.43
C VAL A 21 -3.06 -4.65 6.68
N ILE A 22 -3.75 -3.67 7.28
CA ILE A 22 -3.15 -2.36 7.61
C ILE A 22 -2.00 -2.50 8.62
N LYS A 23 -2.16 -3.35 9.64
CA LYS A 23 -1.11 -3.61 10.63
C LYS A 23 0.15 -4.18 9.96
N TYR A 24 -0.01 -5.13 9.05
CA TYR A 24 1.13 -5.69 8.33
C TYR A 24 1.77 -4.70 7.36
N PHE A 25 0.95 -3.88 6.70
CA PHE A 25 1.45 -2.79 5.87
C PHE A 25 2.30 -1.78 6.67
N SER A 26 1.90 -1.45 7.91
CA SER A 26 2.64 -0.49 8.75
C SER A 26 4.01 -0.99 9.25
N VAL A 27 4.30 -2.28 9.10
CA VAL A 27 5.61 -2.88 9.43
C VAL A 27 6.39 -3.28 8.18
N ASP A 28 6.06 -2.67 7.03
CA ASP A 28 6.71 -2.86 5.73
C ASP A 28 6.70 -4.30 5.17
N LEU A 29 5.67 -5.08 5.48
CA LEU A 29 5.49 -6.38 4.83
C LEU A 29 5.04 -6.23 3.37
N SER A 30 5.57 -7.09 2.50
CA SER A 30 5.21 -7.14 1.10
C SER A 30 3.79 -7.68 0.88
N ALA A 31 3.18 -7.38 -0.28
CA ALA A 31 1.84 -7.85 -0.59
C ALA A 31 1.72 -9.38 -0.56
N THR A 32 2.78 -10.10 -0.96
CA THR A 32 2.81 -11.57 -0.93
C THR A 32 2.85 -12.10 0.49
N GLN A 33 3.68 -11.52 1.37
CA GLN A 33 3.73 -11.87 2.79
C GLN A 33 2.39 -11.60 3.47
N ILE A 34 1.77 -10.44 3.19
CA ILE A 34 0.46 -10.09 3.74
C ILE A 34 -0.62 -11.06 3.28
N ALA A 35 -0.63 -11.44 1.99
CA ALA A 35 -1.59 -12.40 1.45
C ALA A 35 -1.47 -13.77 2.15
N GLN A 36 -0.24 -14.24 2.37
CA GLN A 36 0.03 -15.48 3.08
C GLN A 36 -0.42 -15.42 4.55
N LEU A 37 -0.04 -14.38 5.29
CA LEU A 37 -0.39 -14.22 6.71
C LEU A 37 -1.89 -14.03 6.94
N THR A 38 -2.57 -13.32 6.04
CA THR A 38 -3.99 -13.02 6.19
C THR A 38 -4.90 -14.08 5.58
N ASN A 39 -4.35 -15.01 4.80
CA ASN A 39 -5.07 -15.97 3.95
C ASN A 39 -6.06 -15.26 3.00
N LEU A 40 -5.62 -14.17 2.38
CA LEU A 40 -6.37 -13.40 1.39
C LEU A 40 -5.78 -13.59 0.01
N ASN A 41 -6.62 -13.42 -1.02
CA ASN A 41 -6.14 -13.39 -2.39
C ASN A 41 -5.17 -12.21 -2.58
N LEU A 42 -4.01 -12.44 -3.19
CA LEU A 42 -2.99 -11.44 -3.48
C LEU A 42 -3.56 -10.21 -4.21
N ASN A 43 -4.48 -10.41 -5.16
CA ASN A 43 -5.17 -9.32 -5.87
C ASN A 43 -6.02 -8.47 -4.93
N THR A 44 -6.62 -9.08 -3.91
CA THR A 44 -7.39 -8.35 -2.88
C THR A 44 -6.45 -7.51 -2.02
N VAL A 45 -5.33 -8.08 -1.59
CA VAL A 45 -4.31 -7.34 -0.81
C VAL A 45 -3.74 -6.19 -1.64
N ASN A 46 -3.31 -6.44 -2.87
CA ASN A 46 -2.81 -5.40 -3.78
C ASN A 46 -3.82 -4.26 -3.95
N LYS A 47 -5.10 -4.59 -4.18
CA LYS A 47 -6.16 -3.59 -4.29
C LYS A 47 -6.28 -2.75 -3.02
N ILE A 48 -6.24 -3.36 -1.84
CA ILE A 48 -6.27 -2.65 -0.56
C ILE A 48 -5.06 -1.73 -0.42
N LEU A 49 -3.85 -2.25 -0.66
CA LEU A 49 -2.62 -1.47 -0.52
C LEU A 49 -2.58 -0.27 -1.49
N THR A 50 -3.05 -0.45 -2.73
CA THR A 50 -3.17 0.66 -3.69
C THR A 50 -4.11 1.75 -3.18
N LEU A 51 -5.30 1.38 -2.68
CA LEU A 51 -6.25 2.36 -2.14
C LEU A 51 -5.71 3.07 -0.90
N VAL A 52 -4.97 2.36 -0.04
CA VAL A 52 -4.31 2.96 1.13
C VAL A 52 -3.24 3.95 0.70
N ARG A 53 -2.40 3.63 -0.29
CA ARG A 53 -1.38 4.57 -0.82
C ARG A 53 -2.01 5.82 -1.41
N ILE A 54 -3.09 5.68 -2.19
CA ILE A 54 -3.84 6.82 -2.71
C ILE A 54 -4.37 7.68 -1.55
N ARG A 55 -4.92 7.05 -0.50
CA ARG A 55 -5.44 7.79 0.65
C ARG A 55 -4.36 8.54 1.42
N ILE A 56 -3.17 7.96 1.57
CA ILE A 56 -2.01 8.63 2.18
C ILE A 56 -1.61 9.83 1.33
N PHE A 57 -1.53 9.67 0.00
CA PHE A 57 -1.22 10.76 -0.92
C PHE A 57 -2.22 11.92 -0.82
N GLU A 58 -3.52 11.63 -0.87
CA GLU A 58 -4.58 12.64 -0.71
C GLU A 58 -4.46 13.40 0.62
N LEU A 59 -4.15 12.69 1.70
CA LEU A 59 -3.97 13.29 3.02
C LEU A 59 -2.73 14.19 3.02
N SER A 60 -1.60 13.72 2.50
CA SER A 60 -0.37 14.51 2.42
C SER A 60 -0.56 15.80 1.63
N ASP A 61 -1.24 15.73 0.48
CA ASP A 61 -1.57 16.91 -0.34
C ASP A 61 -2.45 17.89 0.43
N GLN A 62 -3.50 17.39 1.08
CA GLN A 62 -4.38 18.21 1.91
C GLN A 62 -3.63 18.86 3.09
N TYR A 63 -2.72 18.14 3.75
CA TYR A 63 -1.89 18.69 4.82
C TYR A 63 -0.98 19.80 4.30
N GLN A 64 -0.37 19.62 3.13
CA GLN A 64 0.49 20.64 2.53
C GLN A 64 -0.28 21.92 2.18
N LEU A 65 -1.50 21.80 1.65
CA LEU A 65 -2.37 22.95 1.35
C LEU A 65 -2.82 23.71 2.60
N GLN A 66 -2.99 23.02 3.74
CA GLN A 66 -3.41 23.62 5.01
C GLN A 66 -2.25 24.15 5.84
N SER A 67 -1.02 23.74 5.52
CA SER A 67 0.18 24.19 6.22
C SER A 67 0.50 25.63 5.85
N ALA A 68 0.95 26.43 6.82
CA ALA A 68 1.55 27.72 6.51
C ALA A 68 2.71 27.51 5.52
N PRO A 69 3.00 28.47 4.62
CA PRO A 69 4.21 28.43 3.81
C PRO A 69 5.40 28.12 4.71
N LEU A 70 6.30 27.24 4.28
CA LEU A 70 7.49 26.91 5.08
C LEU A 70 8.28 28.22 5.28
N VAL A 71 8.22 28.80 6.49
CA VAL A 71 8.93 30.04 6.84
C VAL A 71 10.08 29.68 7.78
N GLY A 72 11.31 29.86 7.32
CA GLY A 72 12.53 29.61 8.10
C GLY A 72 13.57 28.77 7.36
N GLN A 73 14.56 28.27 8.09
CA GLN A 73 15.49 27.25 7.61
C GLN A 73 14.86 25.87 7.75
N ILE A 74 14.91 25.08 6.68
CA ILE A 74 14.31 23.74 6.60
C ILE A 74 15.47 22.77 6.38
N GLU A 75 15.58 21.78 7.26
CA GLU A 75 16.46 20.63 7.04
C GLU A 75 15.72 19.61 6.16
N VAL A 76 16.31 19.26 5.03
CA VAL A 76 15.78 18.25 4.13
C VAL A 76 16.47 16.94 4.47
N ASP A 77 15.71 15.89 4.77
CA ASP A 77 16.27 14.55 4.95
C ASP A 77 16.72 13.98 3.59
N GLU A 78 17.94 13.47 3.50
CA GLU A 78 18.53 12.89 2.28
C GLU A 78 18.19 11.41 2.09
N SER A 79 17.12 10.92 2.72
CA SER A 79 16.66 9.56 2.49
C SER A 79 16.15 9.39 1.05
N PHE A 80 16.95 8.78 0.17
CA PHE A 80 16.57 8.48 -1.21
C PHE A 80 15.76 7.17 -1.26
N LEU A 81 14.48 7.25 -1.63
CA LEU A 81 13.63 6.08 -1.86
C LEU A 81 13.79 5.57 -3.31
N VAL A 82 14.51 4.46 -3.51
CA VAL A 82 14.59 3.80 -4.83
C VAL A 82 13.37 2.89 -5.01
N LEU A 83 12.42 3.32 -5.85
CA LEU A 83 11.30 2.48 -6.26
C LEU A 83 11.76 1.49 -7.34
N GLY A 84 12.21 0.30 -6.91
CA GLY A 84 12.53 -0.80 -7.80
C GLY A 84 11.27 -1.32 -8.51
N ALA A 85 11.06 -0.91 -9.76
CA ALA A 85 10.11 -1.60 -10.64
C ALA A 85 10.75 -2.92 -11.09
N SER A 86 10.44 -4.02 -10.41
CA SER A 86 10.80 -5.35 -10.91
C SER A 86 9.92 -5.67 -12.13
N VAL A 87 10.33 -5.22 -13.32
CA VAL A 87 9.84 -5.77 -14.57
C VAL A 87 10.48 -7.16 -14.69
N GLY A 88 9.76 -8.18 -14.23
CA GLY A 88 10.11 -9.57 -14.51
C GLY A 88 9.98 -9.80 -16.01
N ASN A 89 11.07 -9.57 -16.75
CA ASN A 89 11.12 -9.94 -18.15
C ASN A 89 11.26 -11.47 -18.20
N ALA A 90 10.19 -12.14 -18.65
CA ALA A 90 10.27 -13.52 -19.06
C ALA A 90 11.20 -13.57 -20.28
N ALA A 91 12.48 -13.89 -20.04
CA ALA A 91 13.37 -14.28 -21.10
C ALA A 91 12.83 -15.61 -21.66
N GLU A 92 12.12 -15.52 -22.79
CA GLU A 92 11.91 -16.66 -23.68
C GLU A 92 13.28 -17.27 -23.98
N VAL A 93 13.47 -18.51 -23.54
CA VAL A 93 14.60 -19.35 -23.95
C VAL A 93 14.22 -19.89 -25.33
N PRO A 94 14.87 -19.47 -26.44
CA PRO A 94 14.61 -20.09 -27.72
C PRO A 94 15.18 -21.49 -27.66
N GLY A 95 14.30 -22.47 -27.87
CA GLY A 95 14.57 -23.88 -27.73
C GLY A 95 15.80 -24.33 -28.49
N ALA A 96 16.57 -25.18 -27.81
CA ALA A 96 17.44 -26.15 -28.42
C ALA A 96 16.66 -26.99 -29.44
N ARG A 97 17.11 -26.94 -30.69
CA ARG A 97 17.20 -28.06 -31.64
C ARG A 97 18.04 -27.63 -32.83
#